data_AF-A0A0S7X5W9-F1
#
_entry.id   AF-A0A0S7X5W9-F1
#
_cell.length_a   1.000
_cell.length_b   1.000
_cell.length_c   1.000
_cell.angle_alpha   90.00
_cell.angle_beta   90.00
_cell.angle_gamma   90.00
#
_symmetry.space_group_name_H-M   'P 1'
#
loop_
_entity.id
_entity.type
_entity.pdbx_description
1 polymer ?
#
loop_
_entity_poly.entity_id
_entity_poly.type
_entity_poly.pdbx_seq_one_letter_code
_entity_poly.pdbx_strand_id
1 'polypeptide(L)' 'SDAKKLEVFERDEFRCRYCGARLSLYTATVDHITPLSKGGDNSLENLVTSCMKCNAKKGTRVRKPRPLVETASEKA' A
#
# COMPACT_ATOMS: atom_id res chain seq x y z
N SER A 1 15.19 -0.42 -3.75
CA SER A 1 16.03 -0.38 -2.55
C SER A 1 15.13 -0.52 -1.33
N ASP A 2 15.67 -0.92 -0.19
CA ASP A 2 14.88 -1.01 1.06
C ASP A 2 14.46 0.37 1.57
N ALA A 3 15.27 1.41 1.33
CA ALA A 3 14.91 2.81 1.61
C ALA A 3 13.58 3.22 0.94
N LYS A 4 13.38 2.85 -0.33
CA LYS A 4 12.14 3.16 -1.06
C LYS A 4 10.92 2.42 -0.51
N LYS A 5 11.10 1.20 0.00
CA LYS A 5 10.00 0.46 0.65
C LYS A 5 9.58 1.16 1.93
N LEU A 6 10.57 1.56 2.75
CA LEU A 6 10.33 2.30 3.99
C LEU A 6 9.59 3.61 3.72
N GLU A 7 10.00 4.38 2.71
CA GLU A 7 9.33 5.61 2.30
C GLU A 7 7.84 5.38 1.95
N VAL A 8 7.52 4.32 1.20
CA VAL A 8 6.13 3.95 0.89
C VAL A 8 5.35 3.56 2.15
N PHE A 9 5.99 2.84 3.07
CA PHE A 9 5.37 2.37 4.31
C PHE A 9 5.07 3.53 5.27
N GLU A 10 6.01 4.45 5.43
CA GLU A 10 5.87 5.64 6.28
C GLU A 10 4.81 6.59 5.73
N ARG A 11 4.85 6.88 4.42
CA ARG A 11 3.82 7.70 3.75
C ARG A 11 2.41 7.16 3.96
N ASP A 12 2.28 5.84 3.96
CA ASP A 12 1.00 5.15 4.11
C ASP A 12 0.66 4.81 5.58
N GLU A 13 1.41 5.37 6.54
CA GLU A 13 1.25 5.17 7.98
C GLU A 13 1.23 3.70 8.41
N PHE A 14 2.00 2.86 7.71
CA PHE A 14 1.97 1.40 7.87
C PHE A 14 0.56 0.81 7.78
N ARG A 15 -0.32 1.41 6.97
CA ARG A 15 -1.67 0.89 6.73
C ARG A 15 -1.77 0.28 5.35
N CYS A 16 -2.40 -0.88 5.29
CA CYS A 16 -2.80 -1.46 4.02
C CYS A 16 -3.74 -0.48 3.31
N ARG A 17 -3.30 0.12 2.20
CA ARG A 17 -4.06 1.06 1.39
C ARG A 17 -5.28 0.44 0.71
N TYR A 18 -5.55 -0.83 0.94
CA TYR A 18 -6.65 -1.56 0.35
C TYR A 18 -7.74 -2.00 1.32
N CYS A 19 -7.39 -2.35 2.55
CA CYS A 19 -8.34 -2.78 3.57
C CYS A 19 -8.28 -1.94 4.85
N GLY A 20 -7.29 -1.06 5.01
CA GLY A 20 -7.12 -0.19 6.18
C GLY A 20 -6.42 -0.85 7.37
N ALA A 21 -6.07 -2.13 7.29
CA ALA A 21 -5.38 -2.84 8.37
C ALA A 21 -4.02 -2.18 8.69
N ARG A 22 -3.73 -2.01 9.98
CA ARG A 22 -2.39 -1.65 10.45
C ARG A 22 -1.43 -2.81 10.24
N LEU A 23 -0.21 -2.49 9.82
CA LEU A 23 0.87 -3.40 9.50
C LEU A 23 2.13 -3.00 10.27
N SER A 24 3.11 -3.88 10.21
CA SER A 24 4.47 -3.70 10.72
C SER A 24 5.45 -3.87 9.56
N LEU A 25 6.74 -3.58 9.80
CA LEU A 25 7.80 -3.85 8.82
C LEU A 25 7.79 -5.29 8.29
N TYR A 26 7.37 -6.26 9.11
CA TYR A 26 7.34 -7.68 8.76
C TYR A 26 6.06 -8.10 8.01
N THR A 27 4.98 -7.34 8.13
CA THR A 27 3.67 -7.69 7.55
C THR A 27 3.26 -6.78 6.39
N ALA A 28 3.97 -5.66 6.21
CA ALA A 28 3.84 -4.75 5.09
C ALA A 28 4.54 -5.28 3.84
N THR A 29 3.89 -5.10 2.69
CA THR A 29 4.46 -5.32 1.36
C THR A 29 4.22 -4.08 0.51
N VAL A 30 5.11 -3.80 -0.43
CA VAL A 30 4.86 -2.80 -1.47
C VAL A 30 4.10 -3.49 -2.61
N ASP A 31 3.05 -2.83 -3.11
CA ASP A 31 2.30 -3.26 -4.28
C ASP A 31 2.14 -2.11 -5.27
N HIS A 32 2.07 -2.45 -6.56
CA HIS A 32 1.84 -1.51 -7.64
C HIS A 32 0.35 -1.30 -7.88
N ILE A 33 -0.17 -0.08 -7.80
CA ILE A 33 -1.58 0.25 -8.12
C ILE A 33 -1.93 -0.27 -9.52
N THR A 34 -1.09 0.07 -10.50
CA THR A 34 -1.07 -0.49 -11.85
C THR A 34 0.12 -1.44 -11.96
N PRO A 35 -0.10 -2.75 -12.20
CA PRO A 35 1.00 -3.70 -12.36
C PRO A 35 1.93 -3.34 -13.51
N LEU A 36 3.21 -3.69 -13.39
CA LEU A 36 4.22 -3.49 -14.45
C LEU A 36 3.78 -4.11 -15.79
N SER A 37 3.14 -5.27 -15.76
CA SER A 37 2.60 -5.95 -16.95
C SER A 37 1.46 -5.19 -17.65
N LYS A 38 0.94 -4.12 -17.03
CA LYS A 38 -0.10 -3.23 -17.57
C LYS A 38 0.41 -1.79 -17.73
N GLY A 39 1.73 -1.60 -17.80
CA GLY A 39 2.34 -0.30 -18.03
C GLY A 39 2.50 0.57 -16.78
N GLY A 40 2.35 -0.01 -15.58
CA GLY A 40 2.74 0.68 -14.36
C GLY A 40 4.26 0.78 -14.21
N ASP A 41 4.69 1.65 -13.31
CA ASP A 41 6.11 1.93 -13.06
C ASP A 41 6.46 1.79 -11.56
N ASN A 42 7.71 2.07 -11.21
CA ASN A 42 8.16 2.08 -9.82
C ASN A 42 8.09 3.49 -9.20
N SER A 43 7.29 4.41 -9.74
CA SER A 43 7.10 5.76 -9.16
C SER A 43 6.43 5.65 -7.79
N LEU A 44 6.66 6.62 -6.89
CA LEU A 44 6.02 6.58 -5.57
C LEU A 44 4.50 6.65 -5.70
N GLU A 45 4.01 7.34 -6.71
CA GLU A 45 2.60 7.52 -7.06
C GLU A 45 1.93 6.18 -7.42
N ASN A 46 2.68 5.25 -8.01
CA ASN A 46 2.17 3.92 -8.36
C ASN A 46 2.44 2.85 -7.29
N LEU A 47 3.23 3.14 -6.25
CA LEU A 47 3.54 2.20 -5.17
C LEU A 47 2.70 2.48 -3.92
N VAL A 48 2.18 1.44 -3.28
CA VAL A 48 1.41 1.54 -2.04
C VAL A 48 1.73 0.41 -1.07
N THR A 49 1.46 0.67 0.20
CA THR A 49 1.52 -0.31 1.28
C THR A 49 0.32 -1.25 1.20
N SER A 50 0.60 -2.56 1.21
CA SER A 50 -0.40 -3.61 1.13
C SER A 50 -0.08 -4.74 2.10
N CYS A 51 -1.12 -5.36 2.67
CA CYS A 51 -0.94 -6.63 3.37
C CYS A 51 -0.81 -7.78 2.37
N MET A 52 -0.13 -8.85 2.76
CA MET A 52 0.07 -10.04 1.90
C MET A 52 -1.25 -10.57 1.31
N LYS A 53 -2.33 -10.62 2.11
CA LYS A 53 -3.65 -11.07 1.67
C LYS A 53 -4.24 -10.19 0.57
N CYS A 54 -4.17 -8.87 0.71
CA CYS A 54 -4.70 -7.95 -0.30
C CYS A 54 -3.85 -7.95 -1.56
N ASN A 55 -2.53 -7.99 -1.40
CA ASN A 55 -1.58 -8.05 -2.51
C ASN A 55 -1.82 -9.33 -3.36
N ALA A 56 -1.84 -10.50 -2.71
CA ALA A 56 -2.13 -11.77 -3.37
C ALA A 56 -3.52 -11.78 -4.03
N LYS A 57 -4.55 -11.25 -3.35
CA LYS A 57 -5.91 -11.16 -3.92
C LYS A 57 -5.97 -10.23 -5.13
N LYS A 58 -5.16 -9.17 -5.20
CA LYS A 58 -5.16 -8.26 -6.35
C LYS A 58 -4.57 -8.92 -7.59
N GLY A 59 -3.42 -9.58 -7.46
CA GLY A 59 -2.68 -10.16 -8.57
C GLY A 59 -2.34 -9.10 -9.63
N THR A 60 -2.59 -9.40 -10.91
CA THR A 60 -2.30 -8.52 -12.06
C THR A 60 -3.45 -7.56 -12.41
N ARG A 61 -4.39 -7.35 -11.49
CA ARG A 61 -5.44 -6.34 -11.67
C ARG A 61 -4.97 -4.97 -11.21
N VAL A 62 -5.45 -3.94 -11.89
CA VAL A 62 -5.31 -2.55 -11.42
C VAL A 62 -6.27 -2.36 -10.26
N ARG A 63 -5.83 -1.70 -9.18
CA ARG A 63 -6.69 -1.44 -8.03
C ARG A 63 -6.35 -0.11 -7.38
N LYS A 64 -7.36 0.77 -7.28
CA LYS A 64 -7.20 2.06 -6.62
C LYS A 64 -7.05 1.88 -5.10
N PRO A 65 -6.06 2.53 -4.46
CA PRO A 65 -5.95 2.57 -3.02
C PRO A 65 -7.07 3.43 -2.41
N ARG A 66 -7.42 3.13 -1.16
CA ARG A 66 -8.27 3.97 -0.31
C ARG A 66 -7.48 5.21 0.11
N PRO A 67 -8.14 6.35 0.35
CA PRO A 67 -7.50 7.49 1.00
C PRO A 67 -7.01 7.08 2.38
N LEU A 68 -5.94 7.73 2.84
CA LEU A 68 -5.63 7.68 4.27
C LEU A 68 -6.77 8.38 4.98
N VAL A 69 -7.30 7.77 6.04
CA VAL A 69 -8.25 8.45 6.90
C VAL A 69 -7.44 9.51 7.63
N GLU A 70 -7.70 10.79 7.33
CA GLU A 70 -7.20 11.88 8.18
C GLU A 70 -7.61 11.54 9.60
N THR A 71 -6.67 11.53 10.52
CA THR A 71 -6.90 11.19 11.91
C THR A 71 -7.87 12.19 12.53
N ALA A 72 -9.16 11.92 12.42
CA ALA A 72 -10.06 12.28 13.50
C ALA A 72 -9.70 11.33 14.65
N SER A 73 -9.18 11.90 15.73
CA SER A 73 -9.48 11.38 17.06
C SER A 73 -10.96 10.93 17.12
N GLU A 74 -11.26 9.90 17.90
CA GLU A 74 -12.63 9.47 18.30
C GLU A 74 -13.35 8.53 17.31
N LYS A 75 -13.91 7.38 17.71
CA LYS A 75 -14.71 7.14 18.92
C LYS A 75 -14.36 5.83 19.63
N ALA A 76 -13.86 5.96 20.85
CA ALA A 76 -14.22 5.15 22.01
C ALA A 76 -14.32 6.13 23.20
#